data_AF-A0A318K6U1-F1
#
_entry.id   AF-A0A318K6U1-F1
#
_cell.length_a   1.000
_cell.length_b   1.000
_cell.length_c   1.000
_cell.angle_alpha   90.00
_cell.angle_beta   90.00
_cell.angle_gamma   90.00
#
_symmetry.space_group_name_H-M   'P 1'
#
loop_
_entity.id
_entity.type
_entity.pdbx_description
1 polymer ?
#
loop_
_entity_poly.entity_id
_entity_poly.type
_entity_poly.pdbx_seq_one_letter_code
_entity_poly.pdbx_strand_id
1 'polypeptide(L)'
;MGATLVTNLRIEEPLAQAFFGNDLKYILVFLADYVEDADPARTAELVDHFADLSQEMIAVLGSPTAQRPGREPNMKWARPDVVVELLGYEFGFQLKLENPKYREWQDRF
;
A
#
# COMPACT_ATOMS: atom_id res chain seq x y z
N MET A 1 2.85 -21.58 7.39
CA MET A 1 2.40 -20.71 8.50
C MET A 1 1.77 -19.50 7.85
N GLY A 2 0.47 -19.31 8.02
CA GLY A 2 -0.25 -18.17 7.43
C GLY A 2 -0.19 -17.01 8.39
N ALA A 3 0.37 -15.89 7.97
CA ALA A 3 0.30 -14.67 8.74
C ALA A 3 -1.07 -14.02 8.53
N THR A 4 -1.61 -13.43 9.60
CA THR A 4 -2.93 -12.80 9.62
C THR A 4 -2.72 -11.31 9.78
N LEU A 5 -2.92 -10.55 8.69
CA LEU A 5 -2.99 -9.10 8.76
C LEU A 5 -4.27 -8.72 9.49
N VAL A 6 -4.14 -8.28 10.74
CA VAL A 6 -5.26 -7.71 11.51
C VAL A 6 -5.36 -6.24 11.17
N THR A 7 -6.35 -5.88 10.38
CA THR A 7 -6.67 -4.49 10.04
C THR A 7 -8.12 -4.19 10.41
N ASN A 8 -8.42 -2.94 10.75
CA ASN A 8 -9.78 -2.43 10.97
C ASN A 8 -10.57 -2.28 9.65
N LEU A 9 -9.97 -2.60 8.50
CA LEU A 9 -10.63 -2.65 7.21
C LEU A 9 -11.62 -3.81 7.15
N ARG A 10 -12.90 -3.49 7.14
CA ARG A 10 -13.91 -4.43 6.66
C ARG A 10 -13.69 -4.63 5.16
N ILE A 11 -13.29 -5.82 4.74
CA ILE A 11 -13.12 -6.15 3.30
C ILE A 11 -14.43 -5.93 2.51
N GLU A 12 -15.58 -6.04 3.19
CA GLU A 12 -16.91 -5.78 2.63
C GLU A 12 -17.26 -4.27 2.57
N GLU A 13 -16.55 -3.44 3.34
CA GLU A 13 -16.73 -1.98 3.42
C GLU A 13 -15.36 -1.30 3.46
N PRO A 14 -14.51 -1.45 2.43
CA PRO A 14 -13.23 -0.77 2.43
C PRO A 14 -13.54 0.72 2.47
N LEU A 15 -13.11 1.42 3.52
CA LEU A 15 -13.09 2.89 3.57
C LEU A 15 -12.10 3.37 2.50
N ALA A 16 -12.55 3.36 1.24
CA ALA A 16 -11.82 3.85 0.10
C ALA A 16 -11.85 5.38 0.19
N GLN A 17 -10.77 5.98 0.67
CA GLN A 17 -10.57 7.41 0.48
C GLN A 17 -10.22 7.63 -1.00
N ALA A 18 -11.22 8.04 -1.79
CA ALA A 18 -11.00 8.61 -3.10
C ALA A 18 -10.39 10.00 -2.92
N PHE A 19 -9.06 10.10 -2.94
CA PHE A 19 -8.40 11.40 -3.07
C PHE A 19 -8.50 11.86 -4.54
N PHE A 20 -9.06 13.05 -4.75
CA PHE A 20 -9.17 13.83 -6.00
C PHE A 20 -10.35 13.50 -6.95
N GLY A 21 -11.44 14.28 -6.83
CA GLY A 21 -12.40 14.54 -7.91
C GLY A 21 -13.43 13.45 -8.22
N ASN A 22 -14.24 13.67 -9.26
CA ASN A 22 -15.32 12.77 -9.73
C ASN A 22 -14.81 11.47 -10.38
N ASP A 23 -13.50 11.21 -10.34
CA ASP A 23 -12.80 10.19 -11.10
C ASP A 23 -11.90 9.35 -10.17
N LEU A 24 -12.25 8.08 -9.95
CA LEU A 24 -11.50 7.18 -9.06
C LEU A 24 -10.17 6.76 -9.71
N LYS A 25 -9.09 7.51 -9.44
CA LYS A 25 -7.75 7.24 -9.99
C LYS A 25 -7.11 5.96 -9.45
N TYR A 26 -7.28 5.72 -8.16
CA TYR A 26 -6.74 4.59 -7.44
C TYR A 26 -7.50 4.41 -6.12
N ILE A 27 -7.36 3.25 -5.51
CA ILE A 27 -7.82 2.97 -4.15
C ILE A 27 -6.60 3.03 -3.24
N LEU A 28 -6.69 3.82 -2.17
CA LEU A 28 -5.74 3.77 -1.04
C LEU A 28 -6.38 3.06 0.13
N VAL A 29 -5.60 2.16 0.72
CA VAL A 29 -5.99 1.33 1.83
C VAL A 29 -4.93 1.49 2.92
N PHE A 30 -5.25 2.20 3.99
CA PHE A 30 -4.35 2.40 5.12
C PHE A 30 -4.23 1.09 5.91
N LEU A 31 -3.01 0.58 6.03
CA LEU A 31 -2.73 -0.70 6.69
C LEU A 31 -2.19 -0.55 8.10
N ALA A 32 -1.86 0.69 8.49
CA ALA A 32 -1.52 1.08 9.85
C ALA A 32 -2.24 2.38 10.20
N ASP A 33 -2.56 2.55 11.48
CA ASP A 33 -3.06 3.82 12.00
C ASP A 33 -1.99 4.91 11.82
N TYR A 34 -2.44 6.12 11.46
CA TYR A 34 -1.57 7.28 11.33
C TYR A 34 -1.06 7.69 12.72
N VAL A 35 0.26 7.70 12.90
CA VAL A 35 0.86 8.04 14.19
C VAL A 35 1.32 9.51 14.16
N GLU A 36 0.48 10.42 14.66
CA GLU A 36 0.76 11.88 14.67
C GLU A 36 1.99 12.26 15.53
N ASP A 37 2.32 11.45 16.53
CA ASP A 37 3.44 11.65 17.47
C ASP A 37 4.27 10.37 17.59
N ALA A 38 4.82 9.88 16.47
CA ALA A 38 5.63 8.66 16.49
C ALA A 38 6.92 8.89 17.29
N ASP A 39 6.97 8.35 18.51
CA ASP A 39 8.25 8.17 19.21
C ASP A 39 9.14 7.18 18.44
N PRO A 40 10.46 7.18 18.67
CA PRO A 40 11.38 6.31 17.93
C PRO A 40 11.05 4.81 18.04
N ALA A 41 10.43 4.35 19.13
CA ALA A 41 10.05 2.95 19.30
C ALA A 41 8.87 2.61 18.39
N ARG A 42 7.87 3.47 18.31
CA ARG A 42 6.71 3.27 17.43
C ARG A 42 7.07 3.37 15.95
N THR A 43 8.00 4.24 15.58
CA THR A 43 8.56 4.26 14.22
C THR A 43 9.29 2.95 13.90
N ALA A 44 10.06 2.39 14.84
CA ALA A 44 10.73 1.11 14.65
C ALA A 44 9.72 -0.04 14.44
N GLU A 45 8.65 -0.08 15.25
CA GLU A 45 7.55 -1.06 15.07
C GLU A 45 6.90 -0.95 13.68
N LEU A 46 6.69 0.27 13.16
CA LEU A 46 6.15 0.47 11.81
C LEU A 46 7.09 -0.05 10.72
N VAL A 47 8.41 0.13 10.90
CA VAL A 47 9.42 -0.38 9.96
C VAL A 47 9.42 -1.91 9.97
N ASP A 48 9.37 -2.52 11.14
CA ASP A 48 9.32 -3.99 11.28
C ASP A 48 8.04 -4.55 10.66
N HIS A 49 6.88 -3.95 10.95
CA HIS A 49 5.61 -4.35 10.33
C HIS A 49 5.60 -4.17 8.81
N PHE A 50 6.22 -3.10 8.28
CA PHE A 50 6.37 -2.92 6.84
C PHE A 50 7.21 -4.05 6.24
N ALA A 51 8.31 -4.43 6.89
CA ALA A 51 9.18 -5.50 6.44
C ALA A 51 8.45 -6.85 6.44
N ASP A 52 7.73 -7.17 7.50
CA ASP A 52 6.94 -8.41 7.62
C ASP A 52 5.86 -8.48 6.53
N LEU A 53 5.06 -7.42 6.38
CA LEU A 53 4.03 -7.36 5.35
C LEU A 53 4.64 -7.44 3.94
N SER A 54 5.79 -6.82 3.72
CA SER A 54 6.50 -6.91 2.44
C SER A 54 6.85 -8.36 2.09
N GLN A 55 7.31 -9.16 3.06
CA GLN A 55 7.60 -10.58 2.86
C GLN A 55 6.33 -11.38 2.57
N GLU A 56 5.24 -11.11 3.28
CA GLU A 56 3.94 -11.75 3.01
C GLU A 56 3.44 -11.43 1.60
N MET A 57 3.54 -10.17 1.19
CA MET A 57 3.17 -9.74 -0.15
C MET A 57 4.03 -10.39 -1.22
N ILE A 58 5.35 -10.54 -1.00
CA ILE A 58 6.23 -11.30 -1.92
C ILE A 58 5.77 -12.75 -2.02
N ALA A 59 5.41 -13.38 -0.89
CA ALA A 59 4.96 -14.78 -0.89
C ALA A 59 3.66 -14.98 -1.70
N VAL A 60 2.75 -14.01 -1.68
CA VAL A 60 1.46 -14.07 -2.39
C VAL A 60 1.57 -13.61 -3.85
N LEU A 61 2.26 -12.50 -4.10
CA LEU A 61 2.29 -11.82 -5.39
C LEU A 61 3.52 -12.17 -6.25
N GLY A 62 4.51 -12.84 -5.67
CA GLY A 62 5.84 -13.07 -6.26
C GLY A 62 6.77 -11.87 -6.09
N SER A 63 7.90 -11.90 -6.79
CA SER A 63 8.88 -10.80 -6.75
C SER A 63 8.27 -9.49 -7.26
N PRO A 64 8.57 -8.34 -6.62
CA PRO A 64 8.11 -7.05 -7.08
C PRO A 64 8.75 -6.71 -8.42
N THR A 65 7.98 -6.03 -9.27
CA THR A 65 8.47 -5.45 -10.54
C THR A 65 9.38 -4.25 -10.33
N ALA A 66 9.21 -3.52 -9.23
CA ALA A 66 10.10 -2.44 -8.81
C ALA A 66 10.09 -2.32 -7.28
N GLN A 67 11.22 -1.91 -6.72
CA GLN A 67 11.37 -1.65 -5.29
C GLN A 67 12.27 -0.45 -5.07
N ARG A 68 11.95 0.34 -4.04
CA ARG A 68 12.78 1.45 -3.57
C ARG A 68 12.91 1.36 -2.06
N PRO A 69 14.12 1.08 -1.53
CA PRO A 69 14.38 1.15 -0.09
C PRO A 69 14.55 2.61 0.37
N GLY A 70 14.51 2.85 1.67
CA GLY A 70 14.79 4.16 2.28
C GLY A 70 13.76 4.55 3.34
N ARG A 71 13.71 5.84 3.68
CA ARG A 71 12.77 6.41 4.68
C ARG A 71 11.30 6.24 4.27
N GLU A 72 11.03 6.26 2.97
CA GLU A 72 9.71 6.02 2.39
C GLU A 72 9.80 4.83 1.42
N PRO A 73 9.86 3.60 1.96
CA PRO A 73 10.06 2.42 1.15
C PRO A 73 8.83 2.18 0.25
N ASN A 74 9.08 1.67 -0.94
CA ASN A 74 8.02 1.34 -1.91
C ASN A 74 8.32 -0.02 -2.53
N MET A 75 7.27 -0.81 -2.69
CA MET A 75 7.30 -2.03 -3.49
C MET A 75 6.12 -2.05 -4.45
N LYS A 76 6.39 -2.41 -5.71
CA LYS A 76 5.41 -2.36 -6.80
C LYS A 76 5.33 -3.69 -7.53
N TRP A 77 4.11 -4.18 -7.72
CA TRP A 77 3.76 -5.31 -8.58
C TRP A 77 2.86 -4.82 -9.71
N ALA A 78 3.45 -4.55 -10.86
CA ALA A 78 2.70 -4.20 -12.07
C ALA A 78 2.20 -5.48 -12.76
N ARG A 79 0.88 -5.63 -12.85
CA ARG A 79 0.20 -6.66 -13.63
C ARG A 79 -0.66 -6.00 -14.71
N PRO A 80 -1.06 -6.73 -15.77
CA PRO A 80 -1.85 -6.16 -16.88
C PRO A 80 -3.22 -5.59 -16.46
N ASP A 81 -3.78 -6.09 -15.37
CA ASP A 81 -5.11 -5.77 -14.85
C ASP A 81 -5.08 -4.87 -13.61
N VAL A 82 -4.00 -4.93 -12.82
CA VAL A 82 -3.83 -4.14 -11.60
C VAL A 82 -2.37 -3.81 -11.33
N VAL A 83 -2.12 -2.60 -10.87
CA VAL A 83 -0.88 -2.22 -10.21
C VAL A 83 -1.14 -2.22 -8.71
N VAL A 84 -0.35 -3.01 -7.98
CA VAL A 84 -0.34 -3.03 -6.52
C VAL A 84 0.94 -2.34 -6.05
N GLU A 85 0.81 -1.34 -5.20
CA GLU A 85 1.96 -0.69 -4.55
C GLU A 85 1.81 -0.73 -3.03
N LEU A 86 2.79 -1.28 -2.32
CA LEU A 86 2.94 -1.10 -0.89
C LEU A 86 3.82 0.13 -0.65
N LEU A 87 3.28 1.12 0.06
CA LEU A 87 3.88 2.44 0.26
C LEU A 87 4.13 2.64 1.75
N GLY A 88 5.38 2.80 2.14
CA GLY A 88 5.78 3.19 3.49
C GLY A 88 6.03 4.69 3.57
N TYR A 89 5.63 5.27 4.69
CA TYR A 89 5.83 6.67 5.07
C TYR A 89 6.36 6.73 6.50
N GLU A 90 6.78 7.91 6.90
CA GLU A 90 7.27 8.15 8.27
C GLU A 90 6.25 7.80 9.37
N PHE A 91 4.95 7.92 9.06
CA PHE A 91 3.87 7.78 10.05
C PHE A 91 2.91 6.62 9.76
N GLY A 92 3.27 5.71 8.84
CA GLY A 92 2.43 4.55 8.52
C GLY A 92 2.73 3.96 7.14
N PHE A 93 1.90 3.02 6.71
CA PHE A 93 1.99 2.43 5.39
C PHE A 93 0.61 2.11 4.82
N GLN A 94 0.52 2.10 3.49
CA GLN A 94 -0.72 1.90 2.77
C GLN A 94 -0.51 1.02 1.54
N LEU A 95 -1.59 0.37 1.13
CA LEU A 95 -1.69 -0.28 -0.16
C LEU A 95 -2.37 0.66 -1.14
N LYS A 96 -1.76 0.84 -2.30
CA LYS A 96 -2.36 1.52 -3.44
C LYS A 96 -2.69 0.50 -4.52
N LEU A 97 -3.94 0.53 -4.98
CA LEU A 97 -4.43 -0.29 -6.08
C LEU A 97 -4.85 0.63 -7.23
N GLU A 98 -4.27 0.40 -8.40
CA GLU A 98 -4.50 1.22 -9.59
C GLU A 98 -4.80 0.33 -10.79
N ASN A 99 -5.79 0.71 -11.61
CA ASN A 99 -6.09 0.02 -12.86
C ASN A 99 -5.22 0.63 -13.98
N PRO A 100 -4.29 -0.13 -14.59
CA PRO A 100 -3.41 0.40 -15.64
C PRO A 100 -4.18 0.99 -16.83
N LYS A 101 -5.29 0.37 -17.24
CA LYS A 101 -6.10 0.83 -18.38
C LYS A 101 -6.80 2.15 -18.09
N TYR A 102 -7.21 2.36 -16.85
CA TYR A 102 -7.79 3.63 -16.44
C TYR A 102 -6.71 4.73 -16.42
N ARG A 103 -5.50 4.42 -15.94
CA ARG A 103 -4.36 5.34 -16.01
C ARG A 103 -4.00 5.72 -17.45
N GLU A 104 -3.91 4.74 -18.36
CA GLU A 104 -3.65 5.00 -19.78
C GLU A 104 -4.73 5.88 -20.44
N TRP A 105 -6.00 5.71 -20.03
CA TRP A 105 -7.07 6.59 -20.48
C TRP A 105 -6.89 8.01 -19.93
N GLN A 106 -6.55 8.16 -18.65
CA GLN A 106 -6.28 9.47 -18.04
C GLN A 106 -5.09 10.19 -18.66
N ASP A 107 -3.99 9.50 -18.96
CA ASP A 107 -2.79 10.11 -19.56
C ASP A 107 -3.03 10.63 -21.00
N ARG A 108 -4.13 10.23 -21.64
CA ARG A 108 -4.50 10.63 -23.01
C ARG A 108 -5.37 11.88 -23.08
N PHE A 109 -5.94 12.34 -21.96
CA PHE A 109 -6.89 13.47 -21.90
C PHE A 109 -6.48 14.49 -20.84
#